data_AF-A0A351IWA2-F1
#
_entry.id   AF-A0A351IWA2-F1
#
_cell.length_a   1.000
_cell.length_b   1.000
_cell.length_c   1.000
_cell.angle_alpha   90.00
_cell.angle_beta   90.00
_cell.angle_gamma   90.00
#
_symmetry.space_group_name_H-M   'P 1'
#
loop_
_entity.id
_entity.type
_entity.pdbx_description
1 polymer ?
#
loop_
_entity_poly.entity_id
_entity_poly.type
_entity_poly.pdbx_seq_one_letter_code
_entity_poly.pdbx_strand_id
1 'polypeptide(L)'
;LPLQSGSNRVLAAMHRGYTAERYLERLAAARAGIDDLAVTTDLIVGFPGETEADFDETLEVVAEAAYDSAYCFVFSPREGTEAAAL
;
A
#
# COMPACT_ATOMS: atom_id res chain seq x y z
N LEU A 1 -3.72 -6.29 7.09
CA LEU A 1 -2.50 -6.33 6.25
C LEU A 1 -2.22 -4.89 5.84
N PRO A 2 -1.02 -4.35 6.09
CA PRO A 2 -0.71 -3.01 5.63
C PRO A 2 -0.43 -3.04 4.13
N LEU A 3 -1.11 -2.18 3.37
CA LEU A 3 -0.98 -2.15 1.91
C LEU A 3 0.43 -1.70 1.49
N GLN A 4 0.97 -0.66 2.14
CA GLN A 4 2.26 0.00 1.89
C GLN A 4 2.29 0.88 0.64
N SER A 5 1.82 0.40 -0.51
CA SER A 5 1.65 1.18 -1.75
C SER A 5 0.50 0.58 -2.58
N GLY A 6 -0.21 1.40 -3.36
CA GLY A 6 -1.20 0.90 -4.31
C GLY A 6 -0.61 0.54 -5.68
N SER A 7 0.64 0.91 -5.97
CA SER A 7 1.28 0.51 -7.22
C SER A 7 1.81 -0.91 -7.15
N ASN A 8 1.39 -1.76 -8.07
CA ASN A 8 1.88 -3.14 -8.17
C ASN A 8 3.39 -3.19 -8.46
N ARG A 9 3.92 -2.19 -9.17
CA ARG A 9 5.34 -2.07 -9.47
C ARG A 9 6.14 -1.73 -8.20
N VAL A 10 5.67 -0.77 -7.41
CA VAL A 10 6.29 -0.40 -6.13
C VAL A 10 6.15 -1.53 -5.12
N LEU A 11 4.99 -2.17 -5.03
CA LEU A 11 4.76 -3.36 -4.20
C LEU A 11 5.74 -4.49 -4.54
N ALA A 12 5.98 -4.75 -5.82
CA ALA A 12 6.97 -5.73 -6.26
C ALA A 12 8.39 -5.33 -5.85
N ALA A 13 8.77 -4.06 -5.99
CA ALA A 13 10.07 -3.54 -5.55
C ALA A 13 10.25 -3.56 -4.01
N MET A 14 9.15 -3.47 -3.27
CA MET A 14 9.09 -3.69 -1.82
C MET A 14 9.02 -5.18 -1.42
N HIS A 15 9.14 -6.11 -2.38
CA HIS A 15 9.03 -7.55 -2.19
C HIS A 15 7.70 -8.01 -1.57
N ARG A 16 6.59 -7.36 -1.94
CA ARG A 16 5.25 -7.77 -1.54
C ARG A 16 4.72 -8.85 -2.49
N GLY A 17 4.29 -9.98 -1.93
CA GLY A 17 3.73 -11.12 -2.69
C GLY A 17 2.24 -10.99 -3.05
N TYR A 18 1.75 -9.76 -3.21
CA TYR A 18 0.35 -9.46 -3.52
C TYR A 18 0.26 -8.21 -4.38
N THR A 19 -0.90 -8.05 -5.03
CA THR A 19 -1.24 -6.89 -5.84
C THR A 19 -2.32 -6.05 -5.15
N ALA A 20 -2.50 -4.81 -5.59
CA ALA A 20 -3.56 -3.92 -5.11
C ALA A 20 -4.96 -4.52 -5.32
N GLU A 21 -5.22 -5.15 -6.46
CA GLU A 21 -6.50 -5.77 -6.77
C GLU A 21 -6.79 -6.92 -5.81
N ARG A 22 -5.80 -7.81 -5.60
CA ARG A 22 -5.92 -8.93 -4.65
C ARG A 22 -6.12 -8.45 -3.21
N TYR A 23 -5.54 -7.30 -2.87
CA TYR A 23 -5.75 -6.68 -1.57
C TYR A 23 -7.21 -6.19 -1.43
N LEU A 24 -7.71 -5.43 -2.41
CA LEU A 24 -9.07 -4.90 -2.43
C LEU A 24 -10.13 -6.01 -2.46
N GLU A 25 -9.92 -7.09 -3.21
CA GLU A 25 -10.79 -8.27 -3.21
C GLU A 25 -10.94 -8.87 -1.80
N ARG A 26 -9.82 -9.00 -1.07
CA ARG A 26 -9.82 -9.51 0.31
C ARG A 26 -10.51 -8.57 1.27
N LEU A 27 -10.30 -7.26 1.09
CA LEU A 27 -10.95 -6.24 1.88
C LEU A 27 -12.48 -6.26 1.67
N ALA A 28 -12.93 -6.34 0.42
CA ALA A 28 -14.34 -6.45 0.08
C ALA A 28 -14.98 -7.72 0.69
N ALA A 29 -14.29 -8.86 0.58
CA ALA A 29 -14.75 -10.12 1.19
C ALA A 29 -14.84 -10.03 2.72
N ALA A 30 -13.90 -9.35 3.37
CA ALA A 30 -13.93 -9.14 4.82
C ALA A 30 -15.09 -8.22 5.24
N ARG A 31 -15.30 -7.10 4.53
CA ARG A 31 -16.42 -6.18 4.78
C ARG A 31 -17.79 -6.85 4.56
N ALA A 32 -17.89 -7.77 3.60
CA ALA A 32 -19.12 -8.53 3.38
C ALA A 32 -19.48 -9.50 4.51
N GLY A 33 -18.50 -9.89 5.34
CA GLY A 33 -18.71 -10.80 6.48
C GLY A 33 -18.74 -10.12 7.85
N ILE A 34 -18.45 -8.82 7.91
CA ILE A 34 -18.29 -8.06 9.16
C ILE A 34 -18.88 -6.65 8.96
N ASP A 35 -20.10 -6.44 9.44
CA ASP A 35 -20.91 -5.24 9.18
C ASP A 35 -20.27 -3.90 9.62
N ASP A 36 -19.37 -3.92 10.61
CA ASP A 36 -18.69 -2.72 11.16
C ASP A 36 -17.17 -2.89 11.22
N LEU A 37 -16.59 -3.44 10.13
CA LEU A 37 -15.16 -3.67 10.05
C LEU A 37 -14.39 -2.35 9.92
N ALA A 38 -13.74 -1.94 11.01
CA ALA A 38 -12.73 -0.89 11.00
C ALA A 38 -11.43 -1.41 10.37
N VAL A 39 -10.92 -0.70 9.36
CA VAL A 39 -9.73 -1.06 8.59
C VAL A 39 -8.73 0.08 8.64
N THR A 40 -7.53 -0.26 9.08
CA THR A 40 -6.40 0.66 9.09
C THR A 40 -5.26 0.13 8.22
N THR A 41 -4.41 1.03 7.76
CA THR A 41 -3.28 0.68 6.91
C THR A 41 -2.05 1.53 7.21
N ASP A 42 -0.89 1.03 6.78
CA ASP A 42 0.34 1.79 6.72
C ASP A 42 0.72 1.99 5.25
N LEU A 43 1.13 3.20 4.91
CA LEU A 43 1.58 3.60 3.57
C LEU A 43 2.99 4.19 3.65
N ILE A 44 3.82 3.88 2.67
CA ILE A 44 5.15 4.45 2.49
C ILE A 44 5.15 5.23 1.18
N VAL A 45 5.45 6.52 1.24
CA VAL A 45 5.57 7.41 0.07
C VAL A 45 7.02 7.80 -0.16
N GLY A 46 7.39 8.09 -1.41
CA GLY A 46 8.75 8.43 -1.80
C GLY A 46 9.68 7.22 -1.83
N PHE A 47 9.15 6.01 -2.06
CA PHE A 47 9.98 4.83 -2.24
C PHE A 47 10.95 5.02 -3.43
N PRO A 48 12.19 4.50 -3.39
CA PRO A 48 13.15 4.67 -4.47
C PRO A 48 12.60 4.18 -5.81
N GLY A 49 12.58 5.09 -6.78
CA GLY A 49 12.00 4.85 -8.11
C GLY A 49 10.48 4.95 -8.18
N GLU A 50 9.76 5.35 -7.13
CA GLU A 50 8.34 5.72 -7.18
C GLU A 50 8.14 6.93 -8.12
N THR A 51 7.17 6.83 -9.04
CA THR A 51 6.79 7.93 -9.92
C THR A 51 5.47 8.53 -9.48
N GLU A 52 5.12 9.69 -10.04
CA GLU A 52 3.83 10.34 -9.79
C GLU A 52 2.65 9.42 -10.16
N ALA A 53 2.76 8.63 -11.22
CA ALA A 53 1.73 7.65 -11.59
C ALA A 53 1.55 6.53 -10.54
N ASP A 54 2.64 6.06 -9.92
CA ASP A 54 2.53 5.05 -8.85
C ASP A 54 1.93 5.62 -7.57
N PHE A 55 2.17 6.90 -7.33
CA PHE A 55 1.55 7.62 -6.23
C PHE A 55 0.05 7.80 -6.47
N ASP A 56 -0.35 8.15 -7.70
CA ASP A 56 -1.76 8.24 -8.09
C ASP A 56 -2.47 6.88 -7.96
N GLU A 57 -1.85 5.77 -8.41
CA GLU A 57 -2.35 4.40 -8.17
C GLU A 57 -2.55 4.13 -6.66
N THR A 58 -1.65 4.64 -5.81
CA THR A 58 -1.81 4.54 -4.35
C THR A 58 -3.03 5.31 -3.85
N LEU A 59 -3.27 6.52 -4.35
CA LEU A 59 -4.44 7.32 -3.99
C LEU A 59 -5.75 6.67 -4.45
N GLU A 60 -5.78 6.07 -5.63
CA GLU A 60 -6.94 5.32 -6.14
C GLU A 60 -7.31 4.16 -5.20
N VAL A 61 -6.32 3.37 -4.77
CA VAL A 61 -6.56 2.26 -3.84
C VAL A 61 -7.01 2.76 -2.47
N VAL A 62 -6.45 3.86 -1.97
CA VAL A 62 -6.91 4.47 -0.71
C VAL A 62 -8.36 4.91 -0.79
N ALA A 63 -8.76 5.55 -1.90
CA ALA A 63 -10.13 6.00 -2.12
C ALA A 63 -11.11 4.82 -2.15
N GLU A 64 -10.75 3.74 -2.86
CA GLU A 64 -11.56 2.53 -2.97
C GLU A 64 -11.64 1.76 -1.63
N ALA A 65 -10.52 1.66 -0.92
CA ALA A 65 -10.46 0.91 0.34
C ALA A 65 -11.25 1.55 1.49
N ALA A 66 -11.45 2.88 1.43
CA ALA A 66 -12.16 3.68 2.44
C ALA A 66 -11.70 3.34 3.87
N TYR A 67 -10.41 3.51 4.13
CA TYR A 67 -9.81 3.23 5.44
C TYR A 67 -10.34 4.16 6.54
N ASP A 68 -10.52 3.62 7.73
CA ASP A 68 -10.86 4.38 8.94
C ASP A 68 -9.67 5.21 9.43
N SER A 69 -8.44 4.72 9.19
CA SER A 69 -7.21 5.44 9.47
C SER A 69 -6.05 4.93 8.62
N ALA A 70 -5.14 5.82 8.27
CA ALA A 70 -3.91 5.48 7.57
C ALA A 70 -2.71 6.16 8.23
N TYR A 71 -1.65 5.40 8.46
CA TYR A 71 -0.36 5.94 8.86
C TYR A 71 0.52 6.09 7.62
N CYS A 72 0.90 7.33 7.30
CA CYS A 72 1.73 7.63 6.15
C CYS A 72 3.15 7.97 6.59
N PHE A 73 4.12 7.24 6.05
CA PHE A 73 5.54 7.44 6.31
C PHE A 73 6.23 7.87 5.03
N VAL A 74 7.14 8.83 5.14
CA VAL A 74 8.11 9.08 4.06
C VAL A 74 9.15 7.96 4.12
N PHE A 75 9.51 7.41 2.96
CA PHE A 75 10.57 6.42 2.86
C PHE A 75 11.84 6.94 3.53
N SER A 76 12.41 6.09 4.39
CA SER A 76 13.63 6.37 5.12
C SER A 76 14.65 5.28 4.77
N PRO A 77 15.70 5.60 4.00
CA PRO A 77 16.68 4.60 3.60
C PRO A 77 17.40 4.06 4.83
N ARG A 78 17.50 2.74 4.92
CA ARG A 78 18.28 2.07 5.97
C ARG A 78 19.50 1.42 5.36
N GLU A 79 20.67 1.75 5.89
CA GLU A 79 21.94 1.19 5.44
C GLU A 79 21.89 -0.34 5.44
N GLY A 80 22.39 -0.96 4.36
CA GLY A 80 22.40 -2.42 4.18
C GLY A 80 21.10 -3.03 3.64
N THR A 81 20.07 -2.23 3.34
CA THR A 81 18.87 -2.71 2.64
C THR A 81 18.99 -2.52 1.13
N GLU A 82 18.42 -3.42 0.34
CA GLU A 82 18.39 -3.27 -1.13
C GLU A 82 17.72 -1.97 -1.55
N ALA A 83 16.63 -1.60 -0.86
CA ALA A 83 15.95 -0.34 -1.11
C ALA A 83 16.85 0.89 -0.91
N ALA A 84 17.88 0.84 -0.06
CA ALA A 84 18.80 1.98 0.09
C ALA A 84 19.76 2.17 -1.10
N ALA A 85 19.84 1.21 -2.02
CA ALA A 85 20.74 1.21 -3.17
C ALA A 85 20.00 1.30 -4.52
N LEU A 86 18.67 1.45 -4.51
CA LEU A 86 17.81 1.59 -5.69
C LEU A 86 17.78 3.03 -6.24
#